data_AF-A0A2V2ZCS7-F1
#
_entry.id   AF-A0A2V2ZCS7-F1
#
_cell.length_a   1.000
_cell.length_b   1.000
_cell.length_c   1.000
_cell.angle_alpha   90.00
_cell.angle_beta   90.00
_cell.angle_gamma   90.00
#
_symmetry.space_group_name_H-M   'P 1'
#
loop_
_entity.id
_entity.type
_entity.pdbx_description
1 polymer ?
#
loop_
_entity_poly.entity_id
_entity_poly.type
_entity_poly.pdbx_seq_one_letter_code
_entity_poly.pdbx_strand_id
1 'polypeptide(L)'
;MYQLSLIYHKAVILLLLFWILLCYSQQTVSVWYDTDNGLPQNKVKDIIKGKYGFIWLSTENGLVRCNGYNSITYNYLNLKDFCIFWKY
;
A
#
# COMPACT_ATOMS: atom_id res chain seq x y z
N MET A 1 51.26 -22.77 2.67
CA MET A 1 50.38 -22.01 1.73
C MET A 1 48.93 -22.49 1.79
N TYR A 2 48.63 -23.79 1.68
CA TYR A 2 47.26 -24.33 1.72
C TYR A 2 46.47 -24.09 3.02
N GLN A 3 47.15 -24.04 4.17
CA GLN A 3 46.49 -23.75 5.46
C GLN A 3 45.94 -22.32 5.52
N LEU A 4 46.69 -21.36 4.98
CA LEU A 4 46.29 -19.95 4.94
C LEU A 4 45.09 -19.72 4.01
N SER A 5 45.06 -20.39 2.86
CA SER A 5 43.92 -20.30 1.95
C SER A 5 42.65 -20.95 2.54
N LEU A 6 42.78 -22.06 3.28
CA LEU A 6 41.65 -22.71 3.95
C LEU A 6 41.00 -21.81 5.02
N ILE A 7 41.81 -21.04 5.75
CA ILE A 7 41.34 -20.10 6.77
C ILE A 7 40.53 -18.96 6.13
N TYR A 8 40.99 -18.43 4.98
CA TYR A 8 40.32 -17.34 4.27
C TYR A 8 38.90 -17.73 3.83
N HIS A 9 38.73 -18.93 3.26
CA HIS A 9 37.41 -19.40 2.81
C HIS A 9 36.43 -19.52 3.98
N LYS A 10 36.88 -20.05 5.14
CA LYS A 10 36.05 -20.15 6.34
C LYS A 10 35.64 -18.77 6.87
N ALA A 11 36.55 -17.79 6.84
CA ALA A 11 36.25 -16.42 7.22
C ALA A 11 35.21 -15.78 6.29
N VAL A 12 35.33 -15.99 4.98
CA VAL A 12 34.35 -15.50 3.98
C VAL A 12 32.97 -16.14 4.21
N ILE A 13 32.91 -17.45 4.47
CA ILE A 13 31.64 -18.14 4.75
C ILE A 13 31.00 -17.61 6.04
N LEU A 14 31.78 -17.39 7.10
CA LEU A 14 31.28 -16.80 8.35
C LEU A 14 30.74 -15.38 8.15
N LEU A 15 31.41 -14.58 7.32
CA LEU A 15 31.01 -13.21 7.02
C LEU A 15 29.71 -13.16 6.19
N LEU A 16 29.56 -14.08 5.23
CA LEU A 16 28.33 -14.25 4.46
C LEU A 16 27.16 -14.72 5.34
N LEU A 17 27.40 -15.67 6.26
CA LEU A 17 26.38 -16.12 7.22
C LEU A 17 25.94 -14.98 8.15
N PHE A 18 26.87 -14.13 8.59
CA PHE A 18 26.57 -12.97 9.40
C PHE A 18 25.64 -11.97 8.70
N TRP A 19 25.83 -11.74 7.40
CA TRP A 19 25.00 -10.82 6.62
C TRP A 19 23.56 -11.32 6.43
N ILE A 20 23.37 -12.64 6.31
CA ILE A 20 22.03 -13.24 6.21
C ILE A 20 21.25 -13.04 7.52
N LEU A 21 21.94 -13.06 8.67
CA LEU A 21 21.32 -12.80 9.98
C LEU A 21 20.90 -11.34 10.19
N LEU A 22 21.47 -10.40 9.41
CA LEU A 22 21.08 -8.99 9.43
C LEU A 22 19.93 -8.65 8.45
N CYS A 23 19.43 -9.66 7.72
CA CYS A 23 18.30 -9.48 6.82
C CYS A 23 16.99 -9.45 7.62
N TYR A 24 16.47 -8.25 7.88
CA TYR A 24 15.12 -8.09 8.41
C TYR A 24 14.09 -8.25 7.28
N SER A 25 13.07 -9.07 7.51
CA SER A 25 11.89 -9.13 6.64
C SER A 25 11.03 -7.87 6.83
N GLN A 26 10.40 -7.41 5.76
CA GLN A 26 9.53 -6.22 5.80
C GLN A 26 8.21 -6.56 6.49
N GLN A 27 7.84 -5.80 7.52
CA GLN A 27 6.59 -5.96 8.24
C GLN A 27 5.43 -5.43 7.39
N THR A 28 4.47 -6.30 7.04
CA THR A 28 3.25 -5.90 6.32
C THR A 28 2.40 -5.02 7.23
N VAL A 29 2.36 -3.72 6.96
CA VAL A 29 1.48 -2.78 7.65
C VAL A 29 0.09 -2.87 7.01
N SER A 30 -0.87 -3.46 7.70
CA SER A 30 -2.29 -3.35 7.36
C SER A 30 -2.88 -2.15 8.08
N VAL A 31 -3.46 -1.22 7.32
CA VAL A 31 -4.20 -0.07 7.85
C VAL A 31 -5.70 -0.36 7.70
N TRP A 32 -6.45 -0.19 8.78
CA TRP A 32 -7.90 -0.36 8.80
C TRP A 32 -8.57 1.00 8.66
N TYR A 33 -9.50 1.10 7.71
CA TYR A 33 -10.30 2.30 7.48
C TYR A 33 -11.77 1.98 7.80
N ASP A 34 -12.29 2.64 8.82
CA ASP A 34 -13.69 2.58 9.25
C ASP A 34 -14.36 3.95 9.08
N THR A 35 -15.66 4.05 9.39
CA THR A 35 -16.40 5.32 9.39
C THR A 35 -15.79 6.44 10.19
N ASP A 36 -15.10 6.10 11.28
CA ASP A 36 -14.45 7.08 12.14
C ASP A 36 -13.06 7.49 11.61
N ASN A 37 -12.47 6.68 10.72
CA ASN A 37 -11.08 6.83 10.24
C ASN A 37 -11.01 7.16 8.73
N GLY A 38 -12.08 7.71 8.16
CA GLY A 38 -12.08 8.30 6.82
C GLY A 38 -12.79 7.50 5.74
N LEU A 39 -13.48 6.40 6.04
CA LEU A 39 -14.36 5.76 5.06
C LEU A 39 -15.81 6.25 5.24
N PRO A 40 -16.50 6.82 4.25
CA PRO A 40 -17.88 7.29 4.47
C PRO A 40 -18.89 6.15 4.75
N GLN A 41 -18.56 4.90 4.40
CA GLN A 41 -19.40 3.74 4.65
C GLN A 41 -18.57 2.45 4.68
N ASN A 42 -18.74 1.59 5.69
CA ASN A 42 -18.00 0.32 5.85
C ASN A 42 -18.35 -0.76 4.81
N LYS A 43 -19.37 -0.56 3.98
CA LYS A 43 -19.75 -1.49 2.91
C LYS A 43 -19.19 -1.01 1.58
N VAL A 44 -18.05 -1.57 1.20
CA VAL A 44 -17.44 -1.39 -0.12
C VAL A 44 -17.90 -2.52 -1.03
N LYS A 45 -18.47 -2.16 -2.19
CA LYS A 45 -18.93 -3.09 -3.23
C LYS A 45 -17.86 -3.46 -4.24
N ASP A 46 -16.98 -2.50 -4.55
CA ASP A 46 -15.93 -2.67 -5.55
C ASP A 46 -14.80 -1.66 -5.30
N ILE A 47 -13.59 -2.02 -5.73
CA ILE A 47 -12.35 -1.26 -5.54
C ILE A 47 -11.59 -1.21 -6.86
N ILE A 48 -11.35 -0.01 -7.37
CA ILE A 48 -10.54 0.18 -8.58
C ILE A 48 -9.45 1.22 -8.36
N LYS A 49 -8.24 0.90 -8.80
CA LYS A 49 -7.13 1.86 -8.81
C LYS A 49 -7.29 2.78 -10.02
N GLY A 50 -7.46 4.07 -9.75
CA GLY A 50 -7.52 5.12 -10.75
C GLY A 50 -6.13 5.58 -11.21
N LYS A 51 -6.12 6.52 -12.17
CA LYS A 51 -4.91 7.22 -12.58
C LYS A 51 -4.37 8.07 -11.42
N TYR A 52 -3.06 8.33 -11.41
CA TYR A 52 -2.37 9.15 -10.41
C TYR A 52 -2.36 8.61 -8.96
N GLY A 53 -2.58 7.30 -8.79
CA GLY A 53 -2.48 6.68 -7.45
C GLY A 53 -3.72 6.84 -6.58
N PHE A 54 -4.82 7.37 -7.12
CA PHE A 54 -6.11 7.37 -6.43
C PHE A 54 -6.72 5.97 -6.40
N ILE A 55 -7.39 5.66 -5.30
CA ILE A 55 -8.22 4.46 -5.13
C ILE A 55 -9.67 4.91 -5.14
N TRP A 56 -10.47 4.27 -5.98
CA TRP A 56 -11.90 4.49 -6.06
C TRP A 56 -12.62 3.32 -5.42
N LEU A 57 -13.56 3.63 -4.52
CA LEU A 57 -14.36 2.65 -3.80
C LEU A 57 -15.83 2.93 -4.12
N SER A 58 -16.55 1.93 -4.63
CA SER A 58 -18.01 2.06 -4.77
C SER A 58 -18.69 1.60 -3.49
N THR A 59 -19.55 2.43 -2.92
CA THR A 59 -20.37 2.11 -1.75
C THR A 59 -21.85 2.15 -2.13
N GLU A 60 -22.76 1.82 -1.21
CA GLU A 60 -24.20 1.92 -1.49
C GLU A 60 -24.67 3.38 -1.59
N ASN A 61 -23.99 4.29 -0.89
CA ASN A 61 -24.38 5.69 -0.86
C ASN A 61 -23.73 6.52 -1.97
N GLY A 62 -22.70 6.01 -2.66
CA GLY A 62 -22.05 6.69 -3.77
C GLY A 62 -20.64 6.19 -4.05
N LEU A 63 -19.82 7.03 -4.69
CA LEU A 63 -18.45 6.70 -5.08
C LEU A 63 -17.45 7.49 -4.24
N VAL A 64 -16.44 6.82 -3.70
CA VAL A 64 -15.43 7.42 -2.82
C VAL A 64 -14.08 7.45 -3.54
N ARG A 65 -13.45 8.62 -3.61
CA ARG A 65 -12.07 8.75 -4.07
C ARG A 65 -11.15 8.92 -2.86
N CYS A 66 -10.22 7.99 -2.67
CA CYS A 66 -9.23 7.99 -1.61
C CYS A 66 -7.82 8.12 -2.18
N ASN A 67 -6.96 8.93 -1.55
CA ASN A 67 -5.53 9.01 -1.88
C ASN A 67 -4.61 8.45 -0.79
N GLY A 68 -5.18 7.72 0.19
CA GLY A 68 -4.48 7.19 1.36
C GLY A 68 -4.43 8.13 2.57
N TYR A 69 -4.76 9.43 2.39
CA TYR A 69 -4.83 10.41 3.48
C TYR A 69 -6.21 11.05 3.58
N ASN A 70 -6.79 11.37 2.43
CA ASN A 70 -8.06 12.07 2.28
C ASN A 70 -9.02 11.22 1.45
N SER A 71 -10.28 11.23 1.83
CA SER A 71 -11.39 10.63 1.10
C SER A 71 -12.41 11.70 0.71
N ILE A 72 -12.91 11.61 -0.52
CA ILE A 72 -13.98 12.49 -1.04
C ILE A 72 -15.10 11.61 -1.56
N THR A 73 -16.33 11.90 -1.12
CA THR A 73 -17.53 11.13 -1.42
C THR A 73 -18.38 11.84 -2.47
N TYR A 74 -18.69 11.15 -3.55
CA TYR A 74 -19.54 11.60 -4.66
C TYR A 74 -20.84 10.82 -4.64
N ASN A 75 -21.91 11.48 -4.23
CA ASN A 75 -23.27 10.93 -4.25
C ASN A 75 -24.11 11.65 -5.30
N TYR A 76 -25.35 11.19 -5.51
CA TYR A 76 -26.28 11.79 -6.48
C TYR A 76 -26.51 13.30 -6.27
N LEU A 77 -26.33 13.79 -5.04
CA LEU A 77 -26.43 15.21 -4.68
C LEU A 77 -25.24 16.06 -5.17
N ASN A 78 -24.06 15.46 -5.32
CA ASN A 78 -22.80 16.14 -5.65
C ASN A 78 -22.21 15.70 -7.01
N LEU A 79 -23.02 15.08 -7.87
CA LEU A 79 -22.60 14.54 -9.17
C LEU A 79 -22.05 15.59 -10.15
N LYS A 80 -22.41 16.87 -9.98
CA LYS A 80 -21.92 17.96 -10.87
C LYS A 80 -20.39 18.08 -10.84
N ASP A 81 -19.78 17.82 -9.69
CA ASP A 81 -18.32 17.91 -9.53
C ASP A 81 -17.60 16.67 -10.07
N PHE A 82 -18.30 15.53 -10.19
CA PHE A 82 -17.74 14.28 -10.69
C PHE A 82 -17.47 14.30 -12.20
N CYS A 83 -18.41 14.85 -12.99
CA CYS A 83 -18.26 14.93 -14.45
C CYS A 83 -17.04 15.77 -14.89
N ILE A 84 -16.56 16.67 -14.06
CA ILE A 84 -15.38 17.50 -14.35
C ILE A 84 -14.09 16.67 -14.27
N PHE A 85 -14.04 15.68 -13.38
CA PHE A 85 -12.84 14.87 -13.16
C PHE A 85 -12.62 13.76 -14.19
N TRP A 86 -13.66 13.21 -14.81
CA TRP A 86 -13.51 12.19 -15.86
C TRP A 86 -13.09 12.77 -17.22
N LYS A 87 -13.07 14.09 -17.33
CA LYS A 87 -12.72 14.79 -18.57
C LYS A 87 -11.20 15.06 -18.70
N TYR A 88 -10.39 14.75 -17.69
CA TYR A 88 -8.94 14.95 -17.65
C TYR A 88 -8.18 13.69 -17.25
#